data_AF-A0A6C2DSH7-F1
#
_entry.id   AF-A0A6C2DSH7-F1
#
_cell.length_a   1.000
_cell.length_b   1.000
_cell.length_c   1.000
_cell.angle_alpha   90.00
_cell.angle_beta   90.00
_cell.angle_gamma   90.00
#
_symmetry.space_group_name_H-M   'P 1'
#
loop_
_entity.id
_entity.type
_entity.pdbx_description
1 polymer ?
#
loop_
_entity_poly.entity_id
_entity_poly.type
_entity_poly.pdbx_seq_one_letter_code
_entity_poly.pdbx_strand_id
1 'polypeptide(L)'
;MTNSGLEELFSSLTNTNHKITSPRTNEYNCFAWAAEENDRWWSPSEDLEEYYWLDGAPRELTLDSITKTYSLLGYEPCETSEIEENFQKIAIYMKYGKPCHAARQLSNGKWTSKLGGWEDIEHELTGLEGIGEHEYGYVEQILKRKV
;
A
#
# COMPACT_ATOMS: atom_id res chain seq x y z
N MET A 1 18.77 -5.99 -18.73
CA MET A 1 17.58 -6.60 -18.11
C MET A 1 17.91 -6.79 -16.65
N THR A 2 17.55 -5.84 -15.80
CA THR A 2 17.74 -5.98 -14.35
C THR A 2 16.63 -6.88 -13.86
N ASN A 3 16.93 -8.16 -13.67
CA ASN A 3 16.08 -9.06 -12.91
C ASN A 3 15.96 -8.42 -11.52
N SER A 4 14.76 -7.99 -11.14
CA SER A 4 14.54 -7.29 -9.88
C SER A 4 14.81 -8.22 -8.68
N GLY A 5 14.77 -9.53 -8.91
CA GLY A 5 14.81 -10.57 -7.88
C GLY A 5 13.49 -10.66 -7.13
N LEU A 6 12.55 -9.74 -7.37
CA LEU A 6 11.25 -9.72 -6.72
C LEU A 6 10.38 -10.87 -7.21
N GLU A 7 10.59 -11.36 -8.45
CA GLU A 7 9.88 -12.51 -9.01
C GLU A 7 10.24 -13.83 -8.30
N GLU A 8 11.40 -13.88 -7.62
CA GLU A 8 11.81 -15.03 -6.80
C GLU A 8 11.20 -14.96 -5.39
N LEU A 9 10.82 -13.76 -4.94
CA LEU A 9 10.31 -13.51 -3.60
C LEU A 9 8.77 -13.49 -3.56
N PHE A 10 8.15 -12.89 -4.57
CA PHE A 10 6.71 -12.77 -4.72
C PHE A 10 6.24 -13.67 -5.85
N SER A 11 5.55 -14.75 -5.49
CA SER A 11 5.11 -15.78 -6.43
C SER A 11 4.19 -15.30 -7.56
N SER A 12 3.49 -14.17 -7.35
CA SER A 12 2.58 -13.58 -8.34
C SER A 12 3.22 -12.49 -9.20
N LEU A 13 4.47 -12.08 -8.93
CA LEU A 13 5.18 -11.11 -9.75
C LEU A 13 5.82 -11.78 -10.97
N THR A 14 5.76 -11.08 -12.09
CA THR A 14 6.38 -11.46 -13.36
C THR A 14 7.05 -10.26 -14.00
N ASN A 15 7.93 -10.52 -14.96
CA ASN A 15 8.65 -9.46 -15.69
C ASN A 15 7.76 -8.47 -16.46
N THR A 16 6.45 -8.73 -16.56
CA THR A 16 5.51 -7.88 -17.31
C THR A 16 4.48 -7.20 -16.42
N ASN A 17 4.31 -7.64 -15.17
CA ASN A 17 3.22 -7.16 -14.31
C ASN A 17 3.69 -6.18 -13.22
N HIS A 18 4.99 -5.88 -13.14
CA HIS A 18 5.53 -4.90 -12.24
C HIS A 18 6.76 -4.18 -12.80
N LYS A 19 7.15 -3.09 -12.15
CA LYS A 19 8.32 -2.30 -12.48
C LYS A 19 8.84 -1.59 -11.23
N ILE A 20 10.14 -1.68 -10.97
CA ILE A 20 10.81 -0.84 -9.97
C ILE A 20 10.81 0.62 -10.42
N THR A 21 10.41 1.52 -9.53
CA THR A 21 10.29 2.96 -9.81
C THR A 21 11.18 3.85 -8.95
N SER A 22 11.83 3.29 -7.91
CA SER A 22 12.76 4.03 -7.05
C SER A 22 13.97 3.18 -6.63
N PRO A 23 15.04 3.79 -6.10
CA PRO A 23 16.03 3.11 -5.27
C PRO A 23 15.44 2.64 -3.93
N ARG A 24 16.15 1.73 -3.24
CA ARG A 24 15.80 1.33 -1.87
C ARG A 24 15.96 2.48 -0.88
N THR A 25 15.01 2.63 0.03
CA THR A 25 15.08 3.59 1.13
C THR A 25 14.27 3.13 2.34
N ASN A 26 14.69 3.54 3.54
CA ASN A 26 14.01 3.32 4.81
C ASN A 26 13.38 4.63 5.35
N GLU A 27 13.13 5.63 4.51
CA GLU A 27 12.60 6.92 4.96
C GLU A 27 11.07 6.90 5.16
N TYR A 28 10.38 6.02 4.43
CA TYR A 28 8.92 5.89 4.45
C TYR A 28 8.50 4.46 4.08
N ASN A 29 7.23 4.14 4.33
CA ASN A 29 6.62 2.83 4.05
C ASN A 29 5.40 2.91 3.14
N CYS A 30 4.75 1.77 2.92
CA CYS A 30 3.57 1.64 2.06
C CYS A 30 2.38 2.49 2.52
N PHE A 31 2.17 2.64 3.84
CA PHE A 31 1.08 3.48 4.35
C PHE A 31 1.32 4.97 4.04
N ALA A 32 2.54 5.46 4.28
CA ALA A 32 2.93 6.82 3.90
C ALA A 32 2.87 7.01 2.37
N TRP A 33 3.44 6.06 1.62
CA TRP A 33 3.46 6.13 0.16
C TRP A 33 2.06 6.18 -0.42
N ALA A 34 1.13 5.34 0.06
CA ALA A 34 -0.26 5.38 -0.41
C ALA A 34 -0.95 6.72 -0.11
N ALA A 35 -0.56 7.41 0.96
CA ALA A 35 -0.99 8.78 1.28
C ALA A 35 -0.28 9.89 0.47
N GLU A 36 0.55 9.55 -0.52
CA GLU A 36 1.39 10.47 -1.30
C GLU A 36 2.51 11.15 -0.50
N GLU A 37 2.97 10.50 0.57
CA GLU A 37 4.11 10.95 1.37
C GLU A 37 5.33 10.02 1.23
N ASN A 38 6.52 10.63 1.15
CA ASN A 38 7.77 9.91 0.93
C ASN A 38 8.94 10.46 1.77
N ASP A 39 8.64 11.15 2.87
CA ASP A 39 9.62 11.80 3.74
C ASP A 39 9.49 11.39 5.22
N ARG A 40 8.53 10.52 5.56
CA ARG A 40 8.35 9.98 6.91
C ARG A 40 7.64 8.64 6.92
N TRP A 41 7.88 7.88 7.98
CA TRP A 41 7.24 6.58 8.21
C TRP A 41 5.90 6.74 8.91
N TRP A 42 4.90 5.98 8.47
CA TRP A 42 3.57 5.95 9.09
C TRP A 42 3.37 4.66 9.87
N SER A 43 2.89 4.75 11.12
CA SER A 43 2.56 3.56 11.93
C SER A 43 1.40 3.83 12.88
N PRO A 44 0.37 2.98 12.90
CA PRO A 44 -0.64 3.02 13.94
C PRO A 44 -0.17 2.33 15.23
N SER A 45 1.01 1.71 15.29
CA SER A 45 1.40 0.95 16.49
C SER A 45 1.76 1.87 17.64
N GLU A 46 1.15 1.67 18.82
CA GLU A 46 1.54 2.39 20.06
C GLU A 46 2.99 2.10 20.43
N ASP A 47 3.50 0.89 20.17
CA ASP A 47 4.92 0.58 20.42
C ASP A 47 5.91 1.36 19.53
N LEU A 48 5.40 2.12 18.55
CA LEU A 48 6.17 2.90 17.57
C LEU A 48 5.70 4.36 17.52
N GLU A 49 5.56 4.99 18.69
CA GLU A 49 5.06 6.36 18.83
C GLU A 49 5.89 7.40 18.06
N GLU A 50 7.17 7.12 17.80
CA GLU A 50 8.05 7.98 17.03
C GLU A 50 7.64 8.11 15.55
N TYR A 51 6.89 7.14 15.03
CA TYR A 51 6.37 7.21 13.68
C TYR A 51 5.07 8.00 13.61
N TYR A 52 4.89 8.65 12.46
CA TYR A 52 3.76 9.51 12.24
C TYR A 52 2.45 8.70 12.18
N TRP A 53 1.39 9.29 12.72
CA TRP A 53 0.03 8.83 12.56
C TRP A 53 -0.89 10.04 12.67
N LEU A 54 -1.99 10.08 11.91
CA LEU A 54 -2.89 11.22 11.95
C LEU A 54 -3.66 11.28 13.28
N ASP A 55 -3.72 12.48 13.85
CA ASP A 55 -4.61 12.78 14.97
C ASP A 55 -6.06 12.49 14.60
N GLY A 56 -6.77 11.78 15.48
CA GLY A 56 -8.17 11.39 15.27
C GLY A 56 -8.38 10.01 14.65
N ALA A 57 -7.31 9.30 14.29
CA ALA A 57 -7.36 7.86 14.03
C ALA A 57 -6.84 7.06 15.25
N PRO A 58 -7.43 5.90 15.58
CA PRO A 58 -6.88 5.02 16.61
C PRO A 58 -5.43 4.66 16.31
N ARG A 59 -4.54 4.67 17.31
CA ARG A 59 -3.21 4.07 17.19
C ARG A 59 -3.27 2.59 17.52
N GLU A 60 -3.84 1.80 16.61
CA GLU A 60 -3.81 0.34 16.69
C GLU A 60 -3.68 -0.24 15.28
N LEU A 61 -2.87 -1.28 15.07
CA LEU A 61 -2.72 -1.91 13.75
C LEU A 61 -3.94 -2.76 13.38
N THR A 62 -5.04 -2.08 13.02
CA THR A 62 -6.34 -2.65 12.64
C THR A 62 -6.85 -2.03 11.34
N LEU A 63 -7.70 -2.75 10.61
CA LEU A 63 -8.30 -2.23 9.38
C LEU A 63 -9.08 -0.92 9.62
N ASP A 64 -9.77 -0.82 10.76
CA ASP A 64 -10.50 0.37 11.16
C ASP A 64 -9.57 1.57 11.33
N SER A 65 -8.44 1.41 12.02
CA SER A 65 -7.45 2.48 12.18
C SER A 65 -6.87 2.95 10.85
N ILE A 66 -6.46 2.02 9.98
CA ILE A 66 -5.92 2.35 8.65
C ILE A 66 -6.99 3.08 7.82
N THR A 67 -8.21 2.55 7.79
CA THR A 67 -9.34 3.15 7.05
C THR A 67 -9.69 4.53 7.58
N LYS A 68 -9.73 4.69 8.91
CA LYS A 68 -9.99 5.98 9.56
C LYS A 68 -8.93 7.00 9.19
N THR A 69 -7.66 6.60 9.17
CA THR A 69 -6.54 7.47 8.79
C THR A 69 -6.68 8.00 7.38
N TYR A 70 -6.95 7.13 6.40
CA TYR A 70 -7.20 7.60 5.03
C TYR A 70 -8.51 8.40 4.92
N SER A 71 -9.53 8.12 5.75
CA SER A 71 -10.75 8.93 5.75
C SER A 71 -10.52 10.38 6.14
N LEU A 72 -9.55 10.64 7.02
CA LEU A 72 -9.13 12.00 7.38
C LEU A 72 -8.45 12.72 6.20
N LEU A 73 -7.96 11.98 5.21
CA LEU A 73 -7.43 12.49 3.94
C LEU A 73 -8.49 12.58 2.84
N GLY A 74 -9.77 12.40 3.18
CA GLY A 74 -10.90 12.49 2.26
C GLY A 74 -11.25 11.20 1.53
N TYR A 75 -10.66 10.05 1.91
CA TYR A 75 -11.02 8.77 1.34
C TYR A 75 -12.29 8.18 1.97
N GLU A 76 -13.07 7.48 1.17
CA GLU A 76 -14.26 6.73 1.59
C GLU A 76 -14.19 5.27 1.08
N PRO A 77 -14.87 4.31 1.74
CA PRO A 77 -14.96 2.94 1.25
C PRO A 77 -15.48 2.85 -0.18
N CYS A 78 -14.87 1.96 -0.97
CA CYS A 78 -15.23 1.69 -2.36
C CYS A 78 -15.25 0.18 -2.59
N GLU A 79 -16.24 -0.29 -3.36
CA GLU A 79 -16.42 -1.72 -3.63
C GLU A 79 -15.62 -2.21 -4.86
N THR A 80 -14.99 -1.30 -5.61
CA THR A 80 -14.36 -1.63 -6.89
C THR A 80 -12.96 -1.04 -7.02
N SER A 81 -12.03 -1.85 -7.53
CA SER A 81 -10.67 -1.47 -7.89
C SER A 81 -10.55 -0.88 -9.30
N GLU A 82 -11.62 -0.83 -10.10
CA GLU A 82 -11.59 -0.31 -11.47
C GLU A 82 -11.24 1.18 -11.52
N ILE A 83 -10.63 1.67 -12.59
CA ILE A 83 -10.38 3.11 -12.75
C ILE A 83 -11.73 3.86 -12.76
N GLU A 84 -11.78 4.98 -12.04
CA GLU A 84 -12.92 5.88 -12.03
C GLU A 84 -12.42 7.32 -12.31
N GLU A 85 -13.00 7.99 -13.31
CA GLU A 85 -12.58 9.33 -13.70
C GLU A 85 -12.74 10.33 -12.54
N ASN A 86 -11.72 11.16 -12.31
CA ASN A 86 -11.64 12.11 -11.19
C ASN A 86 -11.61 11.47 -9.80
N PHE A 87 -11.28 10.19 -9.68
CA PHE A 87 -11.03 9.54 -8.39
C PHE A 87 -9.64 8.89 -8.34
N GLN A 88 -9.05 8.94 -7.15
CA GLN A 88 -7.86 8.20 -6.78
C GLN A 88 -8.24 7.13 -5.76
N LYS A 89 -7.66 5.93 -5.90
CA LYS A 89 -7.97 4.79 -5.04
C LYS A 89 -6.77 4.31 -4.24
N ILE A 90 -7.04 3.73 -3.07
CA ILE A 90 -6.08 3.01 -2.25
C ILE A 90 -6.61 1.60 -1.99
N ALA A 91 -5.74 0.60 -2.07
CA ALA A 91 -6.01 -0.77 -1.69
C ALA A 91 -5.28 -1.07 -0.37
N ILE A 92 -5.98 -1.62 0.60
CA ILE A 92 -5.43 -2.08 1.88
C ILE A 92 -5.40 -3.59 1.85
N TYR A 93 -4.22 -4.16 2.06
CA TYR A 93 -4.03 -5.61 2.09
C TYR A 93 -3.96 -6.11 3.53
N MET A 94 -4.53 -7.28 3.74
CA MET A 94 -4.53 -7.97 5.02
C MET A 94 -3.94 -9.36 4.92
N LYS A 95 -3.11 -9.70 5.92
CA LYS A 95 -2.52 -11.02 6.08
C LYS A 95 -2.69 -11.47 7.52
N TYR A 96 -3.20 -12.69 7.72
CA TYR A 96 -3.50 -13.25 9.04
C TYR A 96 -4.36 -12.31 9.93
N GLY A 97 -5.34 -11.63 9.30
CA GLY A 97 -6.26 -10.73 10.01
C GLY A 97 -5.65 -9.38 10.43
N LYS A 98 -4.45 -9.04 9.96
CA LYS A 98 -3.81 -7.73 10.22
C LYS A 98 -3.51 -6.97 8.93
N PRO A 99 -3.70 -5.63 8.90
CA PRO A 99 -3.20 -4.82 7.81
C PRO A 99 -1.68 -4.93 7.73
N CYS A 100 -1.14 -5.14 6.54
CA CYS A 100 0.29 -5.27 6.33
C CYS A 100 0.82 -4.48 5.12
N HIS A 101 -0.07 -4.01 4.23
CA HIS A 101 0.33 -3.26 3.05
C HIS A 101 -0.75 -2.30 2.57
N ALA A 102 -0.33 -1.28 1.84
CA ALA A 102 -1.21 -0.39 1.11
C ALA A 102 -0.61 0.00 -0.25
N ALA A 103 -1.47 0.15 -1.25
CA ALA A 103 -1.08 0.57 -2.59
C ALA A 103 -2.04 1.66 -3.11
N ARG A 104 -1.53 2.61 -3.89
CA ARG A 104 -2.33 3.67 -4.52
C ARG A 104 -2.50 3.41 -6.01
N GLN A 105 -3.69 3.62 -6.55
CA GLN A 105 -3.95 3.44 -7.98
C GLN A 105 -3.35 4.59 -8.80
N LEU A 106 -2.71 4.22 -9.91
CA LEU A 106 -2.21 5.12 -10.93
C LEU A 106 -3.24 5.31 -12.06
N SER A 107 -3.12 6.39 -12.82
CA SER A 107 -4.02 6.70 -13.94
C SER A 107 -3.97 5.68 -15.08
N ASN A 108 -2.95 4.81 -15.12
CA ASN A 108 -2.84 3.71 -16.07
C ASN A 108 -3.55 2.41 -15.60
N GLY A 109 -4.22 2.44 -14.43
CA GLY A 109 -4.95 1.31 -13.86
C GLY A 109 -4.12 0.39 -12.97
N LYS A 110 -2.80 0.50 -13.03
CA LYS A 110 -1.90 -0.21 -12.13
C LYS A 110 -1.85 0.45 -10.76
N TRP A 111 -1.13 -0.18 -9.85
CA TRP A 111 -1.00 0.22 -8.47
C TRP A 111 0.46 0.53 -8.16
N THR A 112 0.70 1.49 -7.27
CA THR A 112 2.03 1.80 -6.78
C THR A 112 2.11 1.60 -5.27
N SER A 113 3.20 0.98 -4.83
CA SER A 113 3.44 0.73 -3.41
C SER A 113 4.92 0.64 -3.08
N LYS A 114 5.24 0.85 -1.80
CA LYS A 114 6.58 0.73 -1.22
C LYS A 114 6.76 -0.65 -0.60
N LEU A 115 7.80 -1.40 -0.98
CA LEU A 115 8.06 -2.74 -0.46
C LEU A 115 8.83 -2.69 0.88
N GLY A 116 8.16 -2.27 1.95
CA GLY A 116 8.80 -2.09 3.27
C GLY A 116 9.99 -1.12 3.17
N GLY A 117 11.20 -1.56 3.52
CA GLY A 117 12.45 -0.80 3.41
C GLY A 117 13.12 -0.81 2.03
N TRP A 118 12.49 -1.40 1.02
CA TRP A 118 13.11 -1.63 -0.30
C TRP A 118 12.66 -0.58 -1.33
N GLU A 119 12.49 -0.95 -2.59
CA GLU A 119 12.07 -0.04 -3.66
C GLU A 119 10.56 0.26 -3.62
N ASP A 120 10.17 1.36 -4.27
CA ASP A 120 8.83 1.54 -4.81
C ASP A 120 8.68 0.71 -6.08
N ILE A 121 7.47 0.19 -6.27
CA ILE A 121 7.10 -0.49 -7.49
C ILE A 121 5.77 0.02 -8.04
N GLU A 122 5.63 -0.04 -9.36
CA GLU A 122 4.36 -0.15 -10.05
C GLU A 122 4.04 -1.65 -10.21
N HIS A 123 2.80 -2.07 -9.99
CA HIS A 123 2.38 -3.47 -10.10
C HIS A 123 0.88 -3.62 -10.42
N GLU A 124 0.50 -4.81 -10.90
CA GLU A 124 -0.90 -5.23 -10.91
C GLU A 124 -1.43 -5.42 -9.47
N LEU A 125 -2.71 -5.18 -9.23
CA LEU A 125 -3.30 -5.24 -7.89
C LEU A 125 -3.01 -6.58 -7.18
N THR A 126 -3.18 -7.69 -7.90
CA THR A 126 -2.97 -9.04 -7.37
C THR A 126 -1.51 -9.49 -7.36
N GLY A 127 -0.59 -8.69 -7.92
CA GLY A 127 0.81 -9.07 -8.10
C GLY A 127 1.57 -9.29 -6.78
N LEU A 128 1.07 -8.69 -5.69
CA LEU A 128 1.65 -8.80 -4.35
C LEU A 128 0.85 -9.72 -3.41
N GLU A 129 -0.22 -10.34 -3.91
CA GLU A 129 -1.08 -11.18 -3.10
C GLU A 129 -0.48 -12.56 -2.83
N GLY A 130 -0.82 -13.11 -1.67
CA GLY A 130 -0.41 -14.43 -1.23
C GLY A 130 -0.08 -14.50 0.26
N ILE A 131 0.15 -15.72 0.75
CA ILE A 131 0.42 -16.00 2.18
C ILE A 131 1.86 -16.46 2.45
N GLY A 132 2.72 -16.47 1.44
CA GLY A 132 4.14 -16.84 1.59
C GLY A 132 4.93 -15.77 2.36
N GLU A 133 6.24 -15.94 2.51
CA GLU A 133 7.05 -15.09 3.39
C GLU A 133 7.00 -13.60 3.00
N HIS A 134 7.11 -13.31 1.71
CA HIS A 134 7.21 -11.93 1.21
C HIS A 134 5.87 -11.33 0.79
N GLU A 135 4.87 -12.15 0.43
CA GLU A 135 3.57 -11.66 -0.01
C GLU A 135 2.79 -10.92 1.08
N TYR A 136 1.92 -10.01 0.64
CA TYR A 136 1.18 -9.08 1.50
C TYR A 136 -0.26 -9.51 1.80
N GLY A 137 -0.59 -10.80 1.71
CA GLY A 137 -1.95 -11.26 1.95
C GLY A 137 -2.87 -10.95 0.77
N TYR A 138 -4.08 -10.48 1.03
CA TYR A 138 -5.06 -10.18 -0.02
C TYR A 138 -5.65 -8.80 0.20
N VAL A 139 -6.13 -8.17 -0.87
CA VAL A 139 -6.84 -6.90 -0.77
C VAL A 139 -8.14 -7.10 -0.01
N GLU A 140 -8.28 -6.43 1.13
CA GLU A 140 -9.49 -6.49 1.96
C GLU A 140 -10.41 -5.28 1.70
N GLN A 141 -9.81 -4.08 1.52
CA GLN A 141 -10.57 -2.85 1.39
C GLN A 141 -9.99 -1.96 0.29
N ILE A 142 -10.86 -1.52 -0.62
CA ILE A 142 -10.57 -0.40 -1.52
C ILE A 142 -11.18 0.87 -0.94
N LEU A 143 -10.43 1.97 -0.98
CA LEU A 143 -10.91 3.31 -0.66
C LEU A 143 -10.80 4.20 -1.89
N LYS A 144 -11.62 5.25 -1.99
CA LYS A 144 -11.49 6.27 -3.04
C LYS A 144 -11.64 7.68 -2.49
N ARG A 145 -11.01 8.66 -3.14
CA ARG A 145 -11.27 10.08 -2.94
C ARG A 145 -11.35 10.79 -4.29
N LYS A 146 -12.04 11.92 -4.33
CA LYS A 146 -12.07 12.79 -5.51
C LYS A 146 -10.72 13.51 -5.66
N VAL A 147 -10.21 13.61 -6.89
CA VAL A 147 -9.02 14.39 -7.27
C VAL A 147 -9.35 15.66 -8.05
#